data_AF-A0A843FNT6-F1
#
_entry.id   AF-A0A843FNT6-F1
#
_cell.length_a   1.000
_cell.length_b   1.000
_cell.length_c   1.000
_cell.angle_alpha   90.00
_cell.angle_beta   90.00
_cell.angle_gamma   90.00
#
_symmetry.space_group_name_H-M   'P 1'
#
loop_
_entity.id
_entity.type
_entity.pdbx_description
1 polymer ?
#
loop_
_entity_poly.entity_id
_entity_poly.type
_entity_poly.pdbx_seq_one_letter_code
_entity_poly.pdbx_strand_id
1 'polypeptide(L)'
;MDATKLKVTLTISILCVGLLLPFIFHDYGGEEDDSIQGIVIDFSDMRATWVDVDLDIYDTGKRALEYACSVESYALSFDSDGNVETINGYVSDSTKTWTYWGILKGTTTWKQIGSDSDPADYTVTSWAYRSEGEIPTVAVDALGNCIYGHKRANSIVTMSASATEIIASLDATDSLVGVDQYSDYPKSVVDGRNDGTISVVGDYIGPSFELVMKCRADLVIGDDTDNSQSGVCRRLIQNGTPTVLLYDGVGIDDILNNIYIAGVVSGRAIEAVAVIDDIRDVLDTVSTMMASDPSVSDQKVLVTLSPDVSPYASAQDTYISDTLEYVKGKNVLDNADGWMKINSEFIAESNPDKIIVLVSKYDGVDYDHEEMVANLPLEWKTTEAYKNGEIYLVEGEAA
;
A
#
# COMPACT_ATOMS: atom_id res chain seq x y z
N MET A 1 -47.28 13.96 -16.59
CA MET A 1 -46.21 13.38 -17.43
C MET A 1 -44.94 13.55 -16.63
N ASP A 2 -44.49 12.46 -16.02
CA ASP A 2 -43.66 12.49 -14.82
C ASP A 2 -42.16 12.64 -15.14
N ALA A 3 -41.50 13.57 -14.46
CA ALA A 3 -40.10 13.97 -14.69
C ALA A 3 -39.10 12.82 -14.44
N THR A 4 -39.56 11.75 -13.79
CA THR A 4 -38.82 10.51 -13.55
C THR A 4 -38.65 9.67 -14.82
N LYS A 5 -39.60 9.73 -15.78
CA LYS A 5 -39.47 9.01 -17.07
C LYS A 5 -38.55 9.73 -18.06
N LEU A 6 -38.32 11.04 -17.89
CA LEU A 6 -37.35 11.78 -18.72
C LEU A 6 -35.90 11.52 -18.29
N LYS A 7 -35.65 11.26 -16.99
CA LYS A 7 -34.32 10.88 -16.48
C LYS A 7 -33.91 9.45 -16.87
N VAL A 8 -34.82 8.48 -16.82
CA VAL A 8 -34.51 7.08 -17.20
C VAL A 8 -34.25 6.93 -18.71
N THR A 9 -34.87 7.77 -19.54
CA THR A 9 -34.67 7.72 -21.00
C THR A 9 -33.36 8.39 -21.45
N LEU A 10 -32.81 9.32 -20.66
CA LEU A 10 -31.51 9.96 -20.94
C LEU A 10 -30.32 9.12 -20.46
N THR A 11 -30.47 8.28 -19.44
CA THR A 11 -29.38 7.37 -19.00
C THR A 11 -29.20 6.17 -19.94
N ILE A 12 -30.25 5.74 -20.65
CA ILE A 12 -30.17 4.63 -21.62
C ILE A 12 -29.56 5.08 -22.97
N SER A 13 -29.48 6.38 -23.24
CA SER A 13 -28.86 6.91 -24.47
C SER A 13 -27.33 7.07 -24.37
N ILE A 14 -26.76 6.97 -23.16
CA ILE A 14 -25.30 7.02 -22.93
C ILE A 14 -24.71 5.62 -22.75
N LEU A 15 -25.52 4.63 -22.36
CA LEU A 15 -25.11 3.22 -22.25
C LEU A 15 -25.14 2.43 -23.58
N CYS A 16 -25.60 3.04 -24.69
CA CYS A 16 -25.64 2.39 -26.01
C CYS A 16 -24.75 3.05 -27.08
N VAL A 17 -23.86 3.98 -26.71
CA VAL A 17 -22.87 4.57 -27.64
C VAL A 17 -21.43 4.12 -27.33
N GLY A 18 -21.20 3.40 -26.22
CA GLY A 18 -19.94 2.68 -25.94
C GLY A 18 -19.87 1.24 -26.49
N LEU A 19 -20.83 0.81 -27.31
CA LEU A 19 -20.94 -0.57 -27.83
C LEU A 19 -20.85 -0.66 -29.36
N LEU A 20 -20.25 0.34 -30.02
CA LEU A 20 -19.95 0.30 -31.45
C LEU A 20 -18.59 0.95 -31.75
N LEU A 21 -17.51 0.26 -31.37
CA LEU A 21 -16.27 0.26 -32.13
C LEU A 21 -15.93 -1.20 -32.51
N PRO A 22 -15.37 -1.42 -33.70
CA PRO A 22 -15.49 -2.68 -34.42
C PRO A 22 -14.75 -3.81 -33.70
N PHE A 23 -15.41 -4.97 -33.62
CA PHE A 23 -14.75 -6.27 -33.55
C PHE A 23 -13.80 -6.38 -34.75
N ILE A 24 -12.56 -5.93 -34.58
CA ILE A 24 -11.45 -6.41 -35.38
C ILE A 24 -11.11 -7.76 -34.75
N PHE A 25 -11.50 -8.84 -35.43
CA PHE A 25 -10.91 -10.14 -35.22
C PHE A 25 -9.40 -9.98 -35.43
N HIS A 26 -8.64 -9.87 -34.34
CA HIS A 26 -7.22 -10.14 -34.40
C HIS A 26 -7.07 -11.66 -34.45
N ASP A 27 -6.39 -12.10 -35.50
CA ASP A 27 -6.06 -13.48 -35.78
C ASP A 27 -5.29 -14.06 -34.58
N TYR A 28 -5.68 -15.23 -34.08
CA TYR A 28 -4.89 -15.96 -33.10
C TYR A 28 -3.64 -16.49 -33.81
N GLY A 29 -2.59 -15.69 -33.84
CA GLY A 29 -1.35 -16.02 -34.54
C GLY A 29 -0.21 -15.06 -34.24
N GLY A 30 0.47 -15.27 -33.12
CA GLY A 30 1.78 -14.66 -32.83
C GLY A 30 1.89 -14.22 -31.37
N GLU A 31 2.93 -14.68 -30.69
CA GLU A 31 3.39 -14.11 -29.41
C GLU A 31 3.76 -12.63 -29.64
N GLU A 32 2.90 -11.70 -29.22
CA GLU A 32 3.26 -10.30 -29.00
C GLU A 32 3.05 -9.99 -27.53
N ASP A 33 4.07 -9.37 -26.93
CA ASP A 33 4.13 -8.91 -25.55
C ASP A 33 3.04 -7.85 -25.36
N ASP A 34 1.89 -8.24 -24.82
CA ASP A 34 0.76 -7.38 -24.39
C ASP A 34 1.19 -6.51 -23.18
N SER A 35 2.36 -5.90 -23.27
CA SER A 35 2.88 -4.97 -22.29
C SER A 35 1.92 -3.79 -22.20
N ILE A 36 1.42 -3.54 -21.00
CA ILE A 36 0.56 -2.40 -20.73
C ILE A 36 1.39 -1.14 -21.00
N GLN A 37 1.03 -0.40 -22.05
CA GLN A 37 1.71 0.82 -22.47
C GLN A 37 0.85 2.04 -22.20
N GLY A 38 1.46 3.08 -21.64
CA GLY A 38 0.76 4.30 -21.28
C GLY A 38 1.60 5.24 -20.45
N ILE A 39 0.97 6.32 -20.00
CA ILE A 39 1.59 7.33 -19.16
C ILE A 39 0.70 7.69 -17.98
N VAL A 40 1.32 8.22 -16.93
CA VAL A 40 0.63 8.74 -15.75
C VAL A 40 0.52 10.27 -15.83
N ILE A 41 -0.63 10.80 -15.46
CA ILE A 41 -0.82 12.22 -15.13
C ILE A 41 -1.07 12.29 -13.62
N ASP A 42 -0.09 12.77 -12.87
CA ASP A 42 -0.07 12.84 -11.41
C ASP A 42 -0.34 14.27 -10.93
N PHE A 43 -1.48 14.46 -10.29
CA PHE A 43 -1.97 15.75 -9.77
C PHE A 43 -1.50 16.04 -8.33
N SER A 44 -0.58 15.24 -7.78
CA SER A 44 -0.25 15.14 -6.36
C SER A 44 -1.21 14.38 -5.48
N ASP A 45 -0.77 14.12 -4.25
CA ASP A 45 -1.59 13.59 -3.16
C ASP A 45 -2.25 12.27 -3.53
N MET A 46 -1.51 11.42 -4.24
CA MET A 46 -1.99 10.13 -4.72
C MET A 46 -3.20 10.22 -5.66
N ARG A 47 -3.39 11.37 -6.31
CA ARG A 47 -4.39 11.57 -7.36
C ARG A 47 -3.70 11.47 -8.71
N ALA A 48 -3.71 10.28 -9.28
CA ALA A 48 -3.13 10.02 -10.58
C ALA A 48 -4.16 9.44 -11.55
N THR A 49 -3.98 9.75 -12.83
CA THR A 49 -4.73 9.15 -13.93
C THR A 49 -3.76 8.37 -14.82
N TRP A 50 -4.04 7.08 -15.04
CA TRP A 50 -3.36 6.29 -16.05
C TRP A 50 -4.11 6.41 -17.37
N VAL A 51 -3.37 6.58 -18.47
CA VAL A 51 -3.94 6.56 -19.81
C VAL A 51 -3.16 5.59 -20.67
N ASP A 52 -3.86 4.65 -21.31
CA ASP A 52 -3.27 3.74 -22.29
C ASP A 52 -2.82 4.55 -23.52
N VAL A 53 -1.55 4.41 -23.90
CA VAL A 53 -0.95 5.14 -25.02
C VAL A 53 -0.12 4.16 -25.85
N ASP A 54 -0.33 4.17 -27.16
CA ASP A 54 0.55 3.49 -28.12
C ASP A 54 1.88 4.26 -28.22
N LEU A 55 2.90 3.80 -27.48
CA LEU A 55 4.16 4.53 -27.35
C LEU A 55 5.01 4.46 -28.63
N ASP A 56 4.70 3.55 -29.57
CA ASP A 56 5.34 3.52 -30.89
C ASP A 56 4.87 4.69 -31.77
N ILE A 57 3.66 5.23 -31.50
CA ILE A 57 3.11 6.39 -32.20
C ILE A 57 3.45 7.70 -31.48
N TYR A 58 3.41 7.68 -30.15
CA TYR A 58 3.61 8.83 -29.27
C TYR A 58 4.98 8.80 -28.59
N ASP A 59 6.02 8.84 -29.43
CA ASP A 59 7.45 8.67 -29.15
C ASP A 59 8.14 9.76 -28.30
N THR A 60 7.39 10.73 -27.77
CA THR A 60 7.92 11.71 -26.81
C THR A 60 6.94 11.95 -25.69
N GLY A 61 7.47 12.25 -24.49
CA GLY A 61 6.64 12.56 -23.32
C GLY A 61 5.59 13.64 -23.57
N LYS A 62 5.94 14.68 -24.36
CA LYS A 62 5.00 15.73 -24.75
C LYS A 62 3.87 15.22 -25.66
N ARG A 63 4.19 14.44 -26.70
CA ARG A 63 3.18 13.91 -27.63
C ARG A 63 2.25 12.92 -26.93
N ALA A 64 2.81 12.08 -26.06
CA ALA A 64 2.04 11.17 -25.22
C ALA A 64 1.09 11.94 -24.29
N LEU A 65 1.54 13.05 -23.68
CA LEU A 65 0.70 13.91 -22.85
C LEU A 65 -0.44 14.57 -23.63
N GLU A 66 -0.14 15.13 -24.81
CA GLU A 66 -1.16 15.75 -25.65
C GLU A 66 -2.27 14.75 -26.01
N TYR A 67 -1.89 13.52 -26.36
CA TYR A 67 -2.84 12.43 -26.59
C TYR A 67 -3.61 12.07 -25.32
N ALA A 68 -2.92 11.84 -24.19
CA ALA A 68 -3.56 11.46 -22.95
C ALA A 68 -4.58 12.50 -22.46
N CYS A 69 -4.23 13.78 -22.49
CA CYS A 69 -5.14 14.88 -22.18
C CYS A 69 -6.35 14.92 -23.15
N SER A 70 -6.15 14.56 -24.42
CA SER A 70 -7.26 14.49 -25.38
C SER A 70 -8.25 13.36 -25.08
N VAL A 71 -7.75 12.20 -24.63
CA VAL A 71 -8.56 11.04 -24.21
C VAL A 71 -9.38 11.40 -22.97
N GLU A 72 -8.74 11.99 -21.97
CA GLU A 72 -9.37 12.37 -20.70
C GLU A 72 -10.19 13.66 -20.77
N SER A 73 -10.19 14.35 -21.92
CA SER A 73 -10.80 15.67 -22.09
C SER A 73 -10.26 16.73 -21.12
N TYR A 74 -8.99 16.64 -20.74
CA TYR A 74 -8.30 17.61 -19.90
C TYR A 74 -7.85 18.82 -20.72
N ALA A 75 -8.08 20.02 -20.19
CA ALA A 75 -7.54 21.24 -20.76
C ALA A 75 -6.01 21.27 -20.58
N LEU A 76 -5.25 21.42 -21.66
CA LEU A 76 -3.78 21.44 -21.67
C LEU A 76 -3.29 22.74 -22.31
N SER A 77 -2.33 23.43 -21.66
CA SER A 77 -1.61 24.55 -22.24
C SER A 77 -0.10 24.47 -21.95
N PHE A 78 0.67 25.14 -22.79
CA PHE A 78 2.12 25.26 -22.67
C PHE A 78 2.53 26.72 -22.69
N ASP A 79 3.60 27.05 -21.98
CA ASP A 79 4.21 28.38 -22.00
C ASP A 79 5.02 28.61 -23.30
N SER A 80 5.62 29.81 -23.42
CA SER A 80 6.44 30.16 -24.58
C SER A 80 7.72 29.34 -24.73
N ASP A 81 8.19 28.74 -23.64
CA ASP A 81 9.39 27.90 -23.59
C ASP A 81 9.06 26.42 -23.83
N GLY A 82 7.77 26.10 -23.98
CA GLY A 82 7.27 24.76 -24.27
C GLY A 82 7.05 23.90 -23.03
N ASN A 83 7.16 24.46 -21.83
CA ASN A 83 6.84 23.77 -20.58
C ASN A 83 5.33 23.73 -20.37
N VAL A 84 4.85 22.74 -19.62
CA VAL A 84 3.43 22.60 -19.30
C VAL A 84 3.01 23.72 -18.35
N GLU A 85 2.11 24.58 -18.81
CA GLU A 85 1.55 25.68 -18.04
C GLU A 85 0.32 25.23 -17.26
N THR A 86 -0.55 24.41 -17.83
CA THR A 86 -1.75 23.92 -17.16
C THR A 86 -2.17 22.55 -17.66
N ILE A 87 -2.61 21.68 -16.74
CA ILE A 87 -3.41 20.48 -17.04
C ILE A 87 -4.65 20.49 -16.15
N ASN A 88 -5.83 20.45 -16.77
CA ASN A 88 -7.13 20.34 -16.09
C ASN A 88 -7.34 21.37 -14.96
N GLY A 89 -6.86 22.60 -15.14
CA GLY A 89 -6.97 23.68 -14.16
C GLY A 89 -5.87 23.74 -13.08
N TYR A 90 -4.94 22.78 -13.08
CA TYR A 90 -3.73 22.82 -12.25
C TYR A 90 -2.63 23.60 -12.98
N VAL A 91 -2.36 24.81 -12.49
CA VAL A 91 -1.50 25.80 -13.14
C VAL A 91 -0.10 25.78 -12.54
N SER A 92 0.92 25.71 -13.40
CA SER A 92 2.32 25.86 -12.99
C SER A 92 2.58 27.29 -12.49
N ASP A 93 3.20 27.42 -11.32
CA ASP A 93 3.62 28.69 -10.73
C ASP A 93 4.98 28.58 -10.04
N SER A 94 5.38 29.61 -9.27
CA SER A 94 6.67 29.62 -8.57
C SER A 94 6.82 28.60 -7.44
N THR A 95 5.73 27.95 -7.04
CA THR A 95 5.69 26.99 -5.94
C THR A 95 5.53 25.56 -6.43
N LYS A 96 4.73 25.35 -7.48
CA LYS A 96 4.38 24.03 -7.99
C LYS A 96 4.33 24.03 -9.51
N THR A 97 5.01 23.08 -10.13
CA THR A 97 5.12 23.01 -11.60
C THR A 97 4.92 21.60 -12.11
N TRP A 98 4.49 21.49 -13.37
CA TRP A 98 4.45 20.21 -14.08
C TRP A 98 5.86 19.83 -14.57
N THR A 99 6.31 18.66 -14.16
CA THR A 99 7.61 18.10 -14.53
C THR A 99 7.42 16.67 -15.04
N TYR A 100 8.34 16.21 -15.90
CA TYR A 100 8.26 14.89 -16.51
C TYR A 100 9.26 13.93 -15.86
N TRP A 101 8.80 12.73 -15.57
CA TRP A 101 9.51 11.73 -14.76
C TRP A 101 9.45 10.37 -15.41
N GLY A 102 10.47 9.54 -15.16
CA GLY A 102 10.52 8.15 -15.59
C GLY A 102 11.17 7.25 -14.55
N ILE A 103 10.66 6.02 -14.43
CA ILE A 103 11.31 4.92 -13.71
C ILE A 103 11.97 4.01 -14.73
N LEU A 104 13.28 3.81 -14.62
CA LEU A 104 14.01 2.94 -15.55
C LEU A 104 13.61 1.47 -15.34
N LYS A 105 13.64 0.70 -16.43
CA LYS A 105 13.33 -0.73 -16.41
C LYS A 105 14.17 -1.49 -15.38
N GLY A 106 13.49 -2.21 -14.48
CA GLY A 106 14.12 -2.97 -13.40
C GLY A 106 14.60 -2.13 -12.19
N THR A 107 14.13 -0.89 -12.07
CA THR A 107 14.40 -0.01 -10.91
C THR A 107 13.10 0.45 -10.28
N THR A 108 13.18 1.04 -9.08
CA THR A 108 12.01 1.54 -8.32
C THR A 108 12.00 3.06 -8.12
N THR A 109 13.06 3.75 -8.53
CA THR A 109 13.26 5.16 -8.20
C THR A 109 12.91 6.07 -9.36
N TRP A 110 12.11 7.10 -9.06
CA TRP A 110 11.81 8.19 -9.97
C TRP A 110 13.06 8.98 -10.35
N LYS A 111 13.15 9.33 -11.64
CA LYS A 111 14.10 10.33 -12.14
C LYS A 111 13.36 11.37 -12.94
N GLN A 112 13.64 12.64 -12.68
CA GLN A 112 13.18 13.70 -13.54
C GLN A 112 13.93 13.61 -14.87
N ILE A 113 13.19 13.69 -15.98
CA ILE A 113 13.68 13.51 -17.34
C ILE A 113 13.23 14.67 -18.22
N GLY A 114 13.81 14.78 -19.42
CA GLY A 114 13.44 15.82 -20.38
C GLY A 114 12.08 15.53 -21.02
N SER A 115 11.29 16.55 -21.31
CA SER A 115 9.96 16.43 -21.94
C SER A 115 9.96 15.71 -23.31
N ASP A 116 11.11 15.71 -24.00
CA ASP A 116 11.32 15.01 -25.26
C ASP A 116 11.82 13.56 -25.10
N SER A 117 12.01 13.08 -23.86
CA SER A 117 12.39 11.70 -23.61
C SER A 117 11.29 10.74 -24.07
N ASP A 118 11.70 9.63 -24.67
CA ASP A 118 10.80 8.57 -25.15
C ASP A 118 10.25 7.79 -23.94
N PRO A 119 8.92 7.75 -23.74
CA PRO A 119 8.31 6.98 -22.66
C PRO A 119 8.60 5.47 -22.74
N ALA A 120 8.84 4.90 -23.93
CA ALA A 120 9.08 3.47 -24.11
C ALA A 120 10.42 2.97 -23.50
N ASP A 121 11.34 3.89 -23.18
CA ASP A 121 12.62 3.61 -22.52
C ASP A 121 12.45 3.27 -21.02
N TYR A 122 11.28 3.53 -20.45
CA TYR A 122 11.00 3.43 -19.02
C TYR A 122 9.99 2.32 -18.70
N THR A 123 9.92 1.88 -17.44
CA THR A 123 8.80 1.06 -16.96
C THR A 123 7.50 1.87 -16.94
N VAL A 124 7.61 3.12 -16.50
CA VAL A 124 6.49 4.05 -16.39
C VAL A 124 7.03 5.46 -16.45
N THR A 125 6.30 6.35 -17.11
CA THR A 125 6.55 7.79 -17.07
C THR A 125 5.35 8.53 -16.50
N SER A 126 5.63 9.69 -15.90
CA SER A 126 4.61 10.52 -15.27
C SER A 126 4.87 11.99 -15.57
N TRP A 127 3.83 12.68 -16.01
CA TRP A 127 3.75 14.12 -15.85
C TRP A 127 3.20 14.39 -14.46
N ALA A 128 4.01 15.01 -13.60
CA ALA A 128 3.69 15.22 -12.20
C ALA A 128 3.67 16.70 -11.84
N TYR A 129 2.58 17.14 -11.21
CA TYR A 129 2.44 18.49 -10.67
C TYR A 129 3.02 18.53 -9.26
N ARG A 130 4.21 19.09 -9.05
CA ARG A 130 4.96 18.93 -7.79
C ARG A 130 5.76 20.18 -7.40
N SER A 131 6.01 20.32 -6.09
CA SER A 131 6.90 21.35 -5.55
C SER A 131 8.36 20.95 -5.76
N GLU A 132 9.29 21.90 -5.66
CA GLU A 132 10.73 21.59 -5.75
C GLU A 132 11.15 20.58 -4.67
N GLY A 133 11.77 19.48 -5.07
CA GLY A 133 12.25 18.42 -4.17
C GLY A 133 11.24 17.30 -3.88
N GLU A 134 9.97 17.44 -4.27
CA GLU A 134 8.98 16.36 -4.20
C GLU A 134 9.17 15.37 -5.37
N ILE A 135 8.86 14.10 -5.12
CA ILE A 135 8.81 13.06 -6.15
C ILE A 135 7.36 12.69 -6.49
N PRO A 136 7.09 12.12 -7.68
CA PRO A 136 5.77 11.64 -8.02
C PRO A 136 5.28 10.52 -7.10
N THR A 137 3.97 10.29 -7.11
CA THR A 137 3.32 9.19 -6.41
C THR A 137 3.89 7.85 -6.89
N VAL A 138 3.92 6.87 -5.99
CA VAL A 138 4.36 5.50 -6.29
C VAL A 138 3.66 4.95 -7.54
N ALA A 139 4.44 4.29 -8.40
CA ALA A 139 3.98 3.80 -9.70
C ALA A 139 4.49 2.40 -10.04
N VAL A 140 5.35 1.84 -9.19
CA VAL A 140 5.84 0.48 -9.34
C VAL A 140 5.78 -0.24 -8.01
N ASP A 141 5.70 -1.56 -8.07
CA ASP A 141 5.79 -2.45 -6.91
C ASP A 141 7.26 -2.63 -6.45
N ALA A 142 7.49 -3.43 -5.41
CA ALA A 142 8.83 -3.71 -4.88
C ALA A 142 9.74 -4.46 -5.87
N LEU A 143 9.18 -5.09 -6.91
CA LEU A 143 9.93 -5.73 -7.99
C LEU A 143 10.25 -4.75 -9.14
N GLY A 144 9.72 -3.52 -9.11
CA GLY A 144 9.86 -2.54 -10.18
C GLY A 144 8.87 -2.73 -11.34
N ASN A 145 7.78 -3.48 -11.14
CA ASN A 145 6.72 -3.65 -12.14
C ASN A 145 5.71 -2.50 -12.05
N CYS A 146 5.18 -2.05 -13.19
CA CYS A 146 4.14 -1.02 -13.22
C CYS A 146 2.85 -1.48 -12.52
N ILE A 147 2.30 -0.61 -11.66
CA ILE A 147 1.04 -0.87 -10.94
C ILE A 147 -0.20 -0.41 -11.72
N TYR A 148 -0.03 0.29 -12.83
CA TYR A 148 -1.13 0.86 -13.61
C TYR A 148 -1.54 -0.03 -14.78
N GLY A 149 -2.71 0.28 -15.35
CA GLY A 149 -3.30 -0.43 -16.49
C GLY A 149 -3.80 -1.85 -16.20
N HIS A 150 -3.82 -2.24 -14.93
CA HIS A 150 -4.49 -3.47 -14.49
C HIS A 150 -6.00 -3.32 -14.61
N LYS A 151 -6.68 -4.39 -15.03
CA LYS A 151 -8.15 -4.46 -14.98
C LYS A 151 -8.58 -4.69 -13.53
N ARG A 152 -9.79 -4.25 -13.18
CA ARG A 152 -10.38 -4.53 -11.85
C ARG A 152 -10.36 -6.03 -11.57
N ALA A 153 -9.69 -6.42 -10.49
CA ALA A 153 -9.59 -7.80 -10.06
C ALA A 153 -10.91 -8.26 -9.42
N ASN A 154 -11.41 -9.44 -9.81
CA ASN A 154 -12.60 -10.04 -9.21
C ASN A 154 -12.26 -11.21 -8.29
N SER A 155 -11.07 -11.78 -8.47
CA SER A 155 -10.51 -12.84 -7.65
C SER A 155 -9.07 -12.50 -7.26
N ILE A 156 -8.84 -12.33 -5.96
CA ILE A 156 -7.56 -11.89 -5.40
C ILE A 156 -7.04 -12.99 -4.47
N VAL A 157 -5.75 -13.27 -4.58
CA VAL A 157 -5.00 -14.02 -3.57
C VAL A 157 -4.03 -13.10 -2.87
N THR A 158 -4.04 -13.11 -1.55
CA THR A 158 -3.04 -12.43 -0.70
C THR A 158 -2.15 -13.47 -0.02
N MET A 159 -0.86 -13.17 0.10
CA MET A 159 0.13 -14.08 0.71
C MET A 159 0.58 -13.66 2.11
N SER A 160 -0.04 -12.63 2.68
CA SER A 160 0.19 -12.16 4.04
C SER A 160 -1.07 -11.57 4.67
N ALA A 161 -1.12 -11.55 6.00
CA ALA A 161 -2.20 -10.92 6.76
C ALA A 161 -2.33 -9.42 6.45
N SER A 162 -1.21 -8.69 6.41
CA SER A 162 -1.19 -7.26 6.08
C SER A 162 -1.81 -6.97 4.70
N ALA A 163 -1.47 -7.76 3.67
CA ALA A 163 -2.08 -7.62 2.34
C ALA A 163 -3.58 -7.94 2.37
N THR A 164 -4.01 -8.95 3.13
CA THR A 164 -5.43 -9.28 3.32
C THR A 164 -6.20 -8.12 3.95
N GLU A 165 -5.64 -7.51 4.98
CA GLU A 165 -6.28 -6.39 5.69
C GLU A 165 -6.35 -5.12 4.86
N ILE A 166 -5.31 -4.84 4.06
CA ILE A 166 -5.36 -3.76 3.06
C ILE A 166 -6.51 -4.01 2.09
N ILE A 167 -6.66 -5.21 1.54
CA ILE A 167 -7.78 -5.50 0.63
C ILE A 167 -9.13 -5.38 1.34
N ALA A 168 -9.21 -5.76 2.61
CA ALA A 168 -10.42 -5.58 3.39
C ALA A 168 -10.77 -4.10 3.65
N SER A 169 -9.79 -3.24 3.95
CA SER A 169 -10.01 -1.80 4.19
C SER A 169 -10.52 -1.08 2.93
N LEU A 170 -10.23 -1.63 1.75
CA LEU A 170 -10.70 -1.15 0.44
C LEU A 170 -12.11 -1.65 0.07
N ASP A 171 -12.86 -2.23 1.01
CA ASP A 171 -14.19 -2.82 0.81
C ASP A 171 -14.18 -3.91 -0.29
N ALA A 172 -13.12 -4.74 -0.27
CA ALA A 172 -12.83 -5.74 -1.30
C ALA A 172 -12.71 -7.17 -0.77
N THR A 173 -13.13 -7.43 0.47
CA THR A 173 -13.07 -8.78 1.05
C THR A 173 -13.80 -9.82 0.21
N ASP A 174 -14.91 -9.47 -0.45
CA ASP A 174 -15.67 -10.37 -1.33
C ASP A 174 -14.89 -10.84 -2.57
N SER A 175 -13.79 -10.18 -2.91
CA SER A 175 -12.91 -10.59 -4.02
C SER A 175 -11.81 -11.55 -3.59
N LEU A 176 -11.62 -11.79 -2.29
CA LEU A 176 -10.61 -12.73 -1.80
C LEU A 176 -11.03 -14.17 -2.10
N VAL A 177 -10.17 -14.91 -2.79
CA VAL A 177 -10.34 -16.34 -3.07
C VAL A 177 -9.24 -17.19 -2.44
N GLY A 178 -8.17 -16.55 -1.95
CA GLY A 178 -7.16 -17.20 -1.13
C GLY A 178 -6.38 -16.22 -0.28
N VAL A 179 -5.95 -16.68 0.89
CA VAL A 179 -5.20 -15.91 1.88
C VAL A 179 -4.12 -16.80 2.50
N ASP A 180 -3.17 -16.21 3.22
CA ASP A 180 -2.19 -16.97 4.00
C ASP A 180 -2.82 -17.63 5.23
N GLN A 181 -2.05 -18.45 5.93
CA GLN A 181 -2.52 -19.16 7.11
C GLN A 181 -2.88 -18.24 8.28
N TYR A 182 -2.28 -17.06 8.36
CA TYR A 182 -2.40 -16.16 9.51
C TYR A 182 -3.49 -15.09 9.33
N SER A 183 -3.95 -14.84 8.11
CA SER A 183 -5.05 -13.89 7.83
C SER A 183 -6.35 -14.25 8.56
N ASP A 184 -6.69 -13.49 9.60
CA ASP A 184 -7.86 -13.71 10.45
C ASP A 184 -8.71 -12.45 10.71
N TYR A 185 -8.42 -11.35 10.02
CA TYR A 185 -9.20 -10.13 10.04
C TYR A 185 -9.54 -9.67 8.60
N PRO A 186 -10.74 -9.12 8.34
CA PRO A 186 -11.93 -9.09 9.20
C PRO A 186 -12.57 -10.47 9.41
N LYS A 187 -13.58 -10.53 10.29
CA LYS A 187 -14.34 -11.75 10.55
C LYS A 187 -14.83 -12.48 9.28
N SER A 188 -15.18 -11.74 8.23
CA SER A 188 -15.58 -12.33 6.94
C SER A 188 -14.47 -13.18 6.29
N VAL A 189 -13.19 -12.86 6.51
CA VAL A 189 -12.06 -13.69 6.07
C VAL A 189 -12.06 -15.02 6.82
N VAL A 190 -12.22 -15.00 8.14
CA VAL A 190 -12.30 -16.21 8.97
C VAL A 190 -13.49 -17.07 8.56
N ASP A 191 -14.64 -16.46 8.35
CA ASP A 191 -15.86 -17.15 7.93
C ASP A 191 -15.67 -17.79 6.54
N GLY A 192 -15.06 -17.06 5.60
CA GLY A 192 -14.76 -17.56 4.26
C GLY A 192 -13.70 -18.68 4.24
N ARG A 193 -12.73 -18.65 5.14
CA ARG A 193 -11.79 -19.76 5.35
C ARG A 193 -12.49 -21.00 5.89
N ASN A 194 -13.41 -20.81 6.84
CA ASN A 194 -14.13 -21.91 7.50
C ASN A 194 -15.14 -22.59 6.57
N ASP A 195 -15.82 -21.82 5.71
CA ASP A 195 -16.78 -22.36 4.73
C ASP A 195 -16.13 -22.84 3.41
N GLY A 196 -14.85 -22.51 3.21
CA GLY A 196 -14.04 -22.94 2.07
C GLY A 196 -14.18 -22.07 0.82
N THR A 197 -14.83 -20.91 0.92
CA THR A 197 -14.86 -19.91 -0.15
C THR A 197 -13.51 -19.22 -0.33
N ILE A 198 -12.73 -19.11 0.75
CA ILE A 198 -11.36 -18.59 0.74
C ILE A 198 -10.39 -19.72 1.03
N SER A 199 -9.47 -19.99 0.11
CA SER A 199 -8.44 -21.03 0.28
C SER A 199 -7.26 -20.53 1.10
N VAL A 200 -6.67 -21.40 1.94
CA VAL A 200 -5.35 -21.11 2.54
C VAL A 200 -4.26 -21.50 1.55
N VAL A 201 -3.41 -20.55 1.15
CA VAL A 201 -2.41 -20.73 0.07
C VAL A 201 -0.97 -20.93 0.54
N GLY A 202 -0.78 -21.14 1.84
CA GLY A 202 0.53 -21.33 2.46
C GLY A 202 0.62 -20.59 3.79
N ASP A 203 1.79 -20.59 4.39
CA ASP A 203 2.13 -19.70 5.50
C ASP A 203 2.94 -18.51 5.00
N TYR A 204 3.10 -17.49 5.84
CA TYR A 204 3.77 -16.23 5.51
C TYR A 204 5.20 -16.36 4.95
N ILE A 205 5.99 -17.32 5.45
CA ILE A 205 7.39 -17.56 5.02
C ILE A 205 7.51 -18.73 4.02
N GLY A 206 6.39 -19.39 3.73
CA GLY A 206 6.26 -20.56 2.88
C GLY A 206 5.02 -20.51 2.00
N PRO A 207 4.80 -19.45 1.19
CA PRO A 207 3.70 -19.41 0.24
C PRO A 207 3.83 -20.53 -0.80
N SER A 208 2.72 -21.18 -1.16
CA SER A 208 2.71 -22.28 -2.12
C SER A 208 2.26 -21.81 -3.50
N PHE A 209 3.21 -21.73 -4.44
CA PHE A 209 2.92 -21.44 -5.84
C PHE A 209 1.78 -22.30 -6.41
N GLU A 210 1.79 -23.61 -6.14
CA GLU A 210 0.80 -24.55 -6.68
C GLU A 210 -0.60 -24.30 -6.10
N LEU A 211 -0.71 -23.91 -4.82
CA LEU A 211 -1.98 -23.54 -4.21
C LEU A 211 -2.51 -22.21 -4.76
N VAL A 212 -1.64 -21.22 -4.93
CA VAL A 212 -2.00 -19.93 -5.56
C VAL A 212 -2.51 -20.15 -6.99
N MET A 213 -1.77 -20.89 -7.83
CA MET A 213 -2.17 -21.20 -9.20
C MET A 213 -3.51 -21.94 -9.29
N LYS A 214 -3.82 -22.79 -8.29
CA LYS A 214 -5.09 -23.52 -8.23
C LYS A 214 -6.29 -22.59 -7.99
N CYS A 215 -6.08 -21.45 -7.34
CA CYS A 215 -7.13 -20.46 -7.10
C CYS A 215 -7.56 -19.73 -8.39
N ARG A 216 -6.69 -19.71 -9.42
CA ARG A 216 -6.95 -19.02 -10.71
C ARG A 216 -7.33 -17.55 -10.51
N ALA A 217 -6.62 -16.89 -9.61
CA ALA A 217 -6.85 -15.49 -9.29
C ALA A 217 -6.51 -14.58 -10.48
N ASP A 218 -7.24 -13.48 -10.60
CA ASP A 218 -6.94 -12.39 -11.53
C ASP A 218 -5.73 -11.58 -11.07
N LEU A 219 -5.46 -11.58 -9.76
CA LEU A 219 -4.39 -10.84 -9.12
C LEU A 219 -3.85 -11.60 -7.91
N VAL A 220 -2.53 -11.62 -7.76
CA VAL A 220 -1.85 -12.09 -6.55
C VAL A 220 -1.08 -10.94 -5.92
N ILE A 221 -1.18 -10.80 -4.61
CA ILE A 221 -0.49 -9.77 -3.82
C ILE A 221 0.37 -10.46 -2.76
N GLY A 222 1.68 -10.19 -2.79
CA GLY A 222 2.60 -10.51 -1.70
C GLY A 222 3.24 -9.25 -1.12
N ASP A 223 4.15 -9.41 -0.17
CA ASP A 223 5.00 -8.35 0.39
C ASP A 223 6.48 -8.75 0.40
N ASP A 224 7.36 -7.75 0.41
CA ASP A 224 8.82 -7.91 0.36
C ASP A 224 9.47 -8.02 1.75
N THR A 225 8.66 -8.20 2.81
CA THR A 225 9.19 -8.30 4.18
C THR A 225 10.04 -9.56 4.37
N ASP A 226 9.75 -10.65 3.65
CA ASP A 226 10.59 -11.84 3.57
C ASP A 226 10.86 -12.24 2.11
N ASN A 227 12.14 -12.46 1.79
CA ASN A 227 12.60 -12.82 0.44
C ASN A 227 11.92 -14.08 -0.16
N SER A 228 11.24 -14.90 0.65
CA SER A 228 10.49 -16.07 0.17
C SER A 228 9.35 -15.72 -0.78
N GLN A 229 8.62 -14.62 -0.53
CA GLN A 229 7.48 -14.25 -1.36
C GLN A 229 7.92 -13.70 -2.73
N SER A 230 9.00 -12.91 -2.79
CA SER A 230 9.50 -12.31 -4.02
C SER A 230 9.84 -13.38 -5.10
N GLY A 231 10.39 -14.52 -4.68
CA GLY A 231 10.67 -15.66 -5.56
C GLY A 231 9.42 -16.30 -6.15
N VAL A 232 8.36 -16.44 -5.34
CA VAL A 232 7.06 -16.96 -5.79
C VAL A 232 6.39 -15.96 -6.74
N CYS A 233 6.39 -14.67 -6.40
CA CYS A 233 5.84 -13.61 -7.25
C CYS A 233 6.47 -13.61 -8.64
N ARG A 234 7.80 -13.63 -8.74
CA ARG A 234 8.50 -13.71 -10.05
C ARG A 234 8.07 -14.94 -10.85
N ARG A 235 7.89 -16.08 -10.20
CA ARG A 235 7.46 -17.32 -10.86
C ARG A 235 6.03 -17.23 -11.37
N LEU A 236 5.13 -16.58 -10.62
CA LEU A 236 3.75 -16.33 -11.02
C LEU A 236 3.68 -15.42 -12.25
N ILE A 237 4.45 -14.32 -12.25
CA ILE A 237 4.58 -13.40 -13.38
C ILE A 237 5.07 -14.13 -14.63
N GLN A 238 6.13 -14.95 -14.50
CA GLN A 238 6.66 -15.77 -15.62
C GLN A 238 5.65 -16.77 -16.19
N ASN A 239 4.62 -17.15 -15.42
CA ASN A 239 3.54 -18.02 -15.87
C ASN A 239 2.29 -17.24 -16.31
N GLY A 240 2.38 -15.91 -16.46
CA GLY A 240 1.31 -15.05 -16.95
C GLY A 240 0.22 -14.75 -15.91
N THR A 241 0.48 -14.95 -14.62
CA THR A 241 -0.45 -14.53 -13.55
C THR A 241 -0.11 -13.11 -13.12
N PRO A 242 -1.04 -12.14 -13.21
CA PRO A 242 -0.81 -10.80 -12.69
C PRO A 242 -0.47 -10.86 -11.21
N THR A 243 0.67 -10.30 -10.83
CA THR A 243 1.18 -10.39 -9.46
C THR A 243 1.93 -9.11 -9.11
N VAL A 244 1.74 -8.66 -7.87
CA VAL A 244 2.31 -7.43 -7.33
C VAL A 244 2.99 -7.78 -6.00
N LEU A 245 4.17 -7.19 -5.77
CA LEU A 245 4.89 -7.30 -4.50
C LEU A 245 4.86 -5.95 -3.78
N LEU A 246 4.16 -5.87 -2.66
CA LEU A 246 4.15 -4.71 -1.78
C LEU A 246 5.53 -4.51 -1.13
N TYR A 247 5.83 -3.28 -0.71
CA TYR A 247 7.02 -2.99 0.09
C TYR A 247 6.94 -3.65 1.47
N ASP A 248 8.09 -3.77 2.14
CA ASP A 248 8.25 -4.46 3.43
C ASP A 248 7.44 -3.85 4.59
N GLY A 249 7.01 -2.59 4.47
CA GLY A 249 6.10 -1.93 5.41
C GLY A 249 6.77 -1.50 6.71
N VAL A 250 8.06 -1.12 6.66
CA VAL A 250 8.81 -0.71 7.85
C VAL A 250 8.50 0.71 8.31
N GLY A 251 7.97 1.56 7.43
CA GLY A 251 7.51 2.92 7.76
C GLY A 251 6.05 3.18 7.39
N ILE A 252 5.49 4.24 7.96
CA ILE A 252 4.13 4.71 7.65
C ILE A 252 4.01 5.04 6.16
N ASP A 253 5.02 5.69 5.57
CA ASP A 253 5.00 6.00 4.14
C ASP A 253 4.92 4.73 3.27
N ASP A 254 5.59 3.64 3.65
CA ASP A 254 5.49 2.36 2.95
C ASP A 254 4.10 1.75 3.10
N ILE A 255 3.49 1.87 4.28
CA ILE A 255 2.10 1.44 4.51
C ILE A 255 1.14 2.22 3.61
N LEU A 256 1.26 3.55 3.56
CA LEU A 256 0.43 4.39 2.69
C LEU A 256 0.65 4.05 1.21
N ASN A 257 1.90 3.81 0.80
CA ASN A 257 2.22 3.37 -0.56
C ASN A 257 1.63 1.99 -0.87
N ASN A 258 1.69 1.04 0.06
CA ASN A 258 1.13 -0.30 -0.10
C ASN A 258 -0.39 -0.28 -0.23
N ILE A 259 -1.09 0.56 0.54
CA ILE A 259 -2.53 0.79 0.40
C ILE A 259 -2.84 1.36 -0.99
N TYR A 260 -2.06 2.36 -1.43
CA TYR A 260 -2.23 2.94 -2.76
C TYR A 260 -2.01 1.92 -3.87
N ILE A 261 -0.91 1.16 -3.82
CA ILE A 261 -0.58 0.11 -4.79
C ILE A 261 -1.74 -0.89 -4.88
N ALA A 262 -2.14 -1.48 -3.74
CA ALA A 262 -3.23 -2.45 -3.67
C ALA A 262 -4.54 -1.88 -4.22
N GLY A 263 -4.84 -0.61 -3.92
CA GLY A 263 -5.96 0.13 -4.47
C GLY A 263 -5.92 0.23 -5.99
N VAL A 264 -4.80 0.69 -6.55
CA VAL A 264 -4.66 0.83 -8.01
C VAL A 264 -4.78 -0.52 -8.71
N VAL A 265 -4.03 -1.54 -8.28
CA VAL A 265 -3.96 -2.83 -8.98
C VAL A 265 -5.25 -3.64 -8.86
N SER A 266 -6.04 -3.41 -7.80
CA SER A 266 -7.35 -4.03 -7.62
C SER A 266 -8.50 -3.25 -8.27
N GLY A 267 -8.24 -2.06 -8.83
CA GLY A 267 -9.25 -1.19 -9.44
C GLY A 267 -10.14 -0.45 -8.42
N ARG A 268 -9.53 -0.04 -7.31
CA ARG A 268 -10.10 0.62 -6.11
C ARG A 268 -9.27 1.81 -5.62
N ALA A 269 -8.71 2.57 -6.56
CA ALA A 269 -7.84 3.71 -6.24
C ALA A 269 -8.55 4.81 -5.43
N ILE A 270 -9.86 5.01 -5.65
CA ILE A 270 -10.65 6.01 -4.91
C ILE A 270 -10.77 5.62 -3.45
N GLU A 271 -11.09 4.35 -3.18
CA GLU A 271 -11.19 3.79 -1.84
C GLU A 271 -9.84 3.87 -1.13
N ALA A 272 -8.74 3.58 -1.83
CA ALA A 272 -7.40 3.69 -1.25
C ALA A 272 -7.02 5.12 -0.85
N VAL A 273 -7.30 6.12 -1.71
CA VAL A 273 -7.06 7.52 -1.36
C VAL A 273 -7.89 7.94 -0.14
N ALA A 274 -9.14 7.49 -0.03
CA ALA A 274 -9.96 7.78 1.14
C ALA A 274 -9.38 7.19 2.44
N VAL A 275 -8.95 5.92 2.42
CA VAL A 275 -8.29 5.28 3.57
C VAL A 275 -7.00 6.00 3.96
N ILE A 276 -6.21 6.41 2.97
CA ILE A 276 -4.95 7.13 3.19
C ILE A 276 -5.19 8.51 3.80
N ASP A 277 -6.18 9.24 3.31
CA ASP A 277 -6.56 10.55 3.85
C ASP A 277 -7.06 10.41 5.30
N ASP A 278 -7.86 9.39 5.62
CA ASP A 278 -8.29 9.10 7.00
C ASP A 278 -7.10 8.82 7.93
N ILE A 279 -6.11 8.05 7.48
CA ILE A 279 -4.90 7.76 8.26
C ILE A 279 -4.10 9.04 8.50
N ARG A 280 -3.91 9.87 7.47
CA ARG A 280 -3.21 11.16 7.59
C ARG A 280 -3.90 12.10 8.57
N ASP A 281 -5.22 12.22 8.50
CA ASP A 281 -6.01 13.05 9.42
C ASP A 281 -5.82 12.60 10.89
N VAL A 282 -5.74 11.29 11.14
CA VAL A 282 -5.44 10.75 12.46
C VAL A 282 -4.02 11.10 12.90
N LEU A 283 -3.02 10.90 12.04
CA LEU A 283 -1.62 11.22 12.36
C LEU A 283 -1.41 12.72 12.63
N ASP A 284 -2.06 13.59 11.86
CA ASP A 284 -2.02 15.04 12.05
C ASP A 284 -2.69 15.45 13.36
N THR A 285 -3.81 14.81 13.70
CA THR A 285 -4.51 15.01 14.96
C THR A 285 -3.62 14.62 16.14
N VAL A 286 -3.02 13.43 16.10
CA VAL A 286 -2.09 12.96 17.14
C VAL A 286 -0.89 13.89 17.25
N SER A 287 -0.24 14.23 16.14
CA SER A 287 0.92 15.12 16.11
C SER A 287 0.61 16.49 16.71
N THR A 288 -0.57 17.06 16.42
CA THR A 288 -1.03 18.34 16.96
C THR A 288 -1.27 18.26 18.47
N MET A 289 -1.87 17.17 18.96
CA MET A 289 -2.05 16.93 20.39
C MET A 289 -0.70 16.84 21.11
N MET A 290 0.24 16.06 20.56
CA MET A 290 1.57 15.87 21.13
C MET A 290 2.44 17.13 21.07
N ALA A 291 2.26 17.99 20.06
CA ALA A 291 2.92 19.29 19.99
C ALA A 291 2.44 20.27 21.07
N SER A 292 1.18 20.14 21.49
CA SER A 292 0.52 21.05 22.43
C SER A 292 0.80 20.74 23.90
N ASP A 293 1.29 19.53 24.22
CA ASP A 293 1.63 19.10 25.57
C ASP A 293 3.15 18.88 25.74
N PRO A 294 3.87 19.80 26.42
CA PRO A 294 5.31 19.68 26.64
C PRO A 294 5.69 18.60 27.66
N SER A 295 4.73 17.97 28.34
CA SER A 295 5.00 16.90 29.31
C SER A 295 5.19 15.50 28.68
N VAL A 296 4.92 15.37 27.37
CA VAL A 296 4.87 14.08 26.66
C VAL A 296 6.17 13.75 25.93
N SER A 297 7.23 14.55 26.05
CA SER A 297 8.50 14.27 25.34
C SER A 297 9.39 13.26 26.07
N ASP A 298 10.09 12.44 25.29
CA ASP A 298 11.24 11.60 25.70
C ASP A 298 10.92 10.46 26.67
N GLN A 299 9.66 10.02 26.75
CA GLN A 299 9.30 8.80 27.50
C GLN A 299 9.93 7.58 26.84
N LYS A 300 10.64 6.76 27.63
CA LYS A 300 11.17 5.49 27.16
C LYS A 300 10.04 4.48 26.97
N VAL A 301 9.86 4.01 25.75
CA VAL A 301 8.81 3.05 25.39
C VAL A 301 9.46 1.74 24.94
N LEU A 302 8.96 0.63 25.49
CA LEU A 302 9.24 -0.71 25.01
C LEU A 302 7.95 -1.28 24.41
N VAL A 303 8.02 -1.77 23.17
CA VAL A 303 6.90 -2.46 22.52
C VAL A 303 7.28 -3.92 22.26
N THR A 304 6.42 -4.86 22.68
CA THR A 304 6.68 -6.31 22.63
C THR A 304 5.50 -7.07 22.02
N LEU A 305 5.77 -8.21 21.37
CA LEU A 305 4.74 -9.11 20.83
C LEU A 305 4.23 -10.15 21.86
N SER A 306 4.80 -10.18 23.06
CA SER A 306 4.34 -11.05 24.14
C SER A 306 4.83 -10.57 25.52
N PRO A 307 4.15 -10.94 26.61
CA PRO A 307 4.56 -10.61 27.97
C PRO A 307 5.64 -11.55 28.54
N ASP A 308 6.42 -12.22 27.69
CA ASP A 308 7.27 -13.35 28.07
C ASP A 308 8.59 -12.98 28.74
N VAL A 309 9.29 -14.01 29.26
CA VAL A 309 10.69 -13.90 29.70
C VAL A 309 11.66 -13.57 28.55
N SER A 310 11.28 -13.85 27.31
CA SER A 310 12.08 -13.57 26.12
C SER A 310 11.20 -13.23 24.92
N PRO A 311 10.58 -12.04 24.92
CA PRO A 311 9.67 -11.62 23.87
C PRO A 311 10.45 -11.13 22.64
N TYR A 312 9.76 -11.05 21.51
CA TYR A 312 10.17 -10.21 20.40
C TYR A 312 9.73 -8.77 20.69
N ALA A 313 10.62 -7.81 20.45
CA ALA A 313 10.40 -6.40 20.68
C ALA A 313 10.73 -5.60 19.42
N SER A 314 9.99 -4.51 19.21
CA SER A 314 10.20 -3.61 18.06
C SER A 314 11.45 -2.76 18.32
N ALA A 315 12.43 -2.84 17.41
CA ALA A 315 13.60 -1.97 17.37
C ALA A 315 13.46 -0.95 16.22
N GLN A 316 14.54 -0.38 15.70
CA GLN A 316 14.51 0.49 14.52
C GLN A 316 13.96 -0.26 13.29
N ASP A 317 13.63 0.44 12.22
CA ASP A 317 13.13 -0.15 10.97
C ASP A 317 11.91 -1.07 11.18
N THR A 318 10.97 -0.61 12.03
CA THR A 318 9.66 -1.24 12.20
C THR A 318 8.59 -0.15 12.23
N TYR A 319 7.40 -0.44 11.70
CA TYR A 319 6.31 0.55 11.65
C TYR A 319 5.92 1.06 13.05
N ILE A 320 6.09 0.21 14.07
CA ILE A 320 5.90 0.58 15.48
C ILE A 320 6.91 1.65 15.89
N SER A 321 8.19 1.48 15.57
CA SER A 321 9.21 2.48 15.90
C SER A 321 8.99 3.79 15.15
N ASP A 322 8.56 3.74 13.89
CA ASP A 322 8.19 4.93 13.11
C ASP A 322 6.99 5.65 13.75
N THR A 323 5.96 4.90 14.17
CA THR A 323 4.79 5.44 14.88
C THR A 323 5.17 6.10 16.22
N LEU A 324 6.18 5.59 16.92
CA LEU A 324 6.67 6.19 18.16
C LEU A 324 7.18 7.62 17.97
N GLU A 325 7.69 7.97 16.78
CA GLU A 325 8.15 9.33 16.48
C GLU A 325 6.99 10.35 16.52
N TYR A 326 5.82 9.99 15.98
CA TYR A 326 4.61 10.81 15.98
C TYR A 326 4.07 11.07 17.39
N VAL A 327 4.26 10.10 18.29
CA VAL A 327 3.87 10.22 19.71
C VAL A 327 5.01 10.69 20.62
N LYS A 328 6.17 11.10 20.07
CA LYS A 328 7.36 11.54 20.80
C LYS A 328 7.89 10.52 21.82
N GLY A 329 7.62 9.24 21.58
CA GLY A 329 8.14 8.13 22.37
C GLY A 329 9.56 7.81 21.95
N LYS A 330 10.45 7.57 22.91
CA LYS A 330 11.80 7.07 22.64
C LYS A 330 11.81 5.56 22.76
N ASN A 331 12.03 4.86 21.64
CA ASN A 331 12.22 3.40 21.67
C ASN A 331 13.45 3.03 22.53
N VAL A 332 13.30 2.06 23.44
CA VAL A 332 14.42 1.56 24.26
C VAL A 332 15.44 0.75 23.45
N LEU A 333 15.06 0.27 22.26
CA LEU A 333 15.89 -0.48 21.33
C LEU A 333 16.36 0.43 20.18
N ASP A 334 17.10 1.48 20.51
CA ASP A 334 17.62 2.46 19.54
C ASP A 334 18.96 2.07 18.90
N ASN A 335 19.38 0.81 19.01
CA ASN A 335 20.68 0.31 18.52
C ASN A 335 20.60 -1.08 17.85
N ALA A 336 19.41 -1.47 17.41
CA ALA A 336 19.14 -2.69 16.66
C ALA A 336 17.99 -2.42 15.68
N ASP A 337 17.85 -3.29 14.69
CA ASP A 337 16.90 -3.13 13.60
C ASP A 337 15.93 -4.33 13.57
N GLY A 338 14.70 -4.08 13.13
CA GLY A 338 13.63 -5.06 13.01
C GLY A 338 13.06 -5.57 14.34
N TRP A 339 12.40 -6.72 14.28
CA TRP A 339 11.85 -7.40 15.45
C TRP A 339 12.91 -8.24 16.15
N MET A 340 13.36 -7.76 17.31
CA MET A 340 14.48 -8.32 18.04
C MET A 340 14.01 -9.18 19.21
N LYS A 341 14.56 -10.40 19.31
CA LYS A 341 14.32 -11.22 20.49
C LYS A 341 15.18 -10.72 21.65
N ILE A 342 14.53 -10.22 22.70
CA ILE A 342 15.16 -9.72 23.92
C ILE A 342 14.96 -10.69 25.09
N ASN A 343 15.56 -10.41 26.23
CA ASN A 343 15.35 -11.14 27.48
C ASN A 343 14.87 -10.21 28.60
N SER A 344 14.33 -10.78 29.68
CA SER A 344 13.76 -9.99 30.77
C SER A 344 14.81 -9.19 31.56
N GLU A 345 16.08 -9.60 31.55
CA GLU A 345 17.20 -8.82 32.10
C GLU A 345 17.37 -7.48 31.37
N PHE A 346 17.36 -7.50 30.03
CA PHE A 346 17.41 -6.28 29.21
C PHE A 346 16.22 -5.36 29.50
N ILE A 347 15.02 -5.91 29.71
CA ILE A 347 13.82 -5.13 30.05
C ILE A 347 14.01 -4.37 31.37
N ALA A 348 14.58 -5.03 32.38
CA ALA A 348 14.92 -4.38 33.65
C ALA A 348 16.03 -3.33 33.50
N GLU A 349 17.09 -3.62 32.73
CA GLU A 349 18.23 -2.72 32.53
C GLU A 349 17.89 -1.46 31.72
N SER A 350 17.11 -1.62 30.64
CA SER A 350 16.63 -0.52 29.81
C SER A 350 15.69 0.43 30.56
N ASN A 351 14.95 -0.14 31.54
CA ASN A 351 14.05 0.54 32.46
C ASN A 351 13.09 1.51 31.74
N PRO A 352 12.15 0.98 30.93
CA PRO A 352 11.17 1.78 30.22
C PRO A 352 10.21 2.51 31.17
N ASP A 353 9.73 3.67 30.73
CA ASP A 353 8.67 4.45 31.39
C ASP A 353 7.29 3.89 31.04
N LYS A 354 7.15 3.34 29.82
CA LYS A 354 5.92 2.68 29.34
C LYS A 354 6.25 1.38 28.63
N ILE A 355 5.43 0.35 28.85
CA ILE A 355 5.51 -0.92 28.12
C ILE A 355 4.20 -1.13 27.37
N ILE A 356 4.28 -1.42 26.07
CA ILE A 356 3.14 -1.80 25.24
C ILE A 356 3.33 -3.26 24.82
N VAL A 357 2.33 -4.09 25.06
CA VAL A 357 2.33 -5.49 24.67
C VAL A 357 1.24 -5.67 23.60
N LEU A 358 1.65 -6.03 22.39
CA LEU A 358 0.79 -6.34 21.26
C LEU A 358 0.52 -7.85 21.27
N VAL A 359 -0.71 -8.26 21.60
CA VAL A 359 -1.08 -9.68 21.67
C VAL A 359 -2.49 -9.85 21.12
N SER A 360 -2.63 -10.49 19.96
CA SER A 360 -3.94 -10.91 19.46
C SER A 360 -4.48 -12.11 20.24
N LYS A 361 -3.64 -13.16 20.44
CA LYS A 361 -3.86 -14.32 21.33
C LYS A 361 -2.51 -14.91 21.76
N TYR A 362 -2.35 -15.24 23.05
CA TYR A 362 -1.15 -15.93 23.54
C TYR A 362 -1.54 -17.30 24.14
N ASP A 363 -0.93 -18.37 23.62
CA ASP A 363 -1.24 -19.78 23.95
C ASP A 363 -2.74 -20.17 23.84
N GLY A 364 -3.48 -19.49 22.95
CA GLY A 364 -4.91 -19.74 22.72
C GLY A 364 -5.84 -19.21 23.81
N VAL A 365 -5.33 -18.37 24.71
CA VAL A 365 -6.08 -17.69 25.77
C VAL A 365 -6.16 -16.20 25.45
N ASP A 366 -7.35 -15.62 25.63
CA ASP A 366 -7.54 -14.16 25.62
C ASP A 366 -6.97 -13.63 26.95
N TYR A 367 -5.96 -12.75 26.87
CA TYR A 367 -5.40 -12.11 28.06
C TYR A 367 -6.25 -10.89 28.40
N ASP A 368 -6.82 -10.83 29.60
CA ASP A 368 -7.17 -9.52 30.14
C ASP A 368 -5.92 -8.84 30.72
N HIS A 369 -5.95 -7.51 30.74
CA HIS A 369 -4.82 -6.69 31.19
C HIS A 369 -4.37 -7.04 32.63
N GLU A 370 -5.31 -7.32 33.52
CA GLU A 370 -5.02 -7.62 34.93
C GLU A 370 -4.29 -8.96 35.06
N GLU A 371 -4.73 -9.99 34.33
CA GLU A 371 -4.11 -11.30 34.29
C GLU A 371 -2.71 -11.24 33.68
N MET A 372 -2.52 -10.49 32.59
CA MET A 372 -1.19 -10.27 32.01
C MET A 372 -0.24 -9.66 33.04
N VAL A 373 -0.62 -8.54 33.64
CA VAL A 373 0.23 -7.80 34.60
C VAL A 373 0.55 -8.64 35.84
N ALA A 374 -0.42 -9.42 36.33
CA ALA A 374 -0.22 -10.32 37.47
C ALA A 374 0.86 -11.39 37.19
N ASN A 375 0.89 -11.91 35.96
CA ASN A 375 1.76 -13.01 35.54
C ASN A 375 3.08 -12.57 34.92
N LEU A 376 3.36 -11.25 34.82
CA LEU A 376 4.63 -10.76 34.28
C LEU A 376 5.86 -11.35 34.99
N PRO A 377 6.96 -11.62 34.26
CA PRO A 377 8.23 -12.04 34.85
C PRO A 377 8.74 -11.03 35.90
N LEU A 378 9.53 -11.52 36.87
CA LEU A 378 9.97 -10.71 38.00
C LEU A 378 10.76 -9.49 37.56
N GLU A 379 11.57 -9.61 36.51
CA GLU A 379 12.40 -8.52 36.01
C GLU A 379 11.55 -7.38 35.45
N TRP A 380 10.44 -7.66 34.77
CA TRP A 380 9.50 -6.64 34.30
C TRP A 380 8.94 -5.80 35.46
N LYS A 381 8.69 -6.44 36.60
CA LYS A 381 8.13 -5.79 37.80
C LYS A 381 9.10 -4.79 38.46
N THR A 382 10.35 -4.75 38.02
CA THR A 382 11.38 -3.82 38.52
C THR A 382 11.43 -2.49 37.76
N THR A 383 10.78 -2.42 36.59
CA THR A 383 10.74 -1.23 35.71
C THR A 383 9.90 -0.11 36.29
N GLU A 384 10.16 1.14 35.87
CA GLU A 384 9.29 2.27 36.18
C GLU A 384 7.89 2.11 35.57
N ALA A 385 7.79 1.54 34.36
CA ALA A 385 6.51 1.21 33.75
C ALA A 385 5.62 0.38 34.69
N TYR A 386 6.14 -0.72 35.26
CA TYR A 386 5.34 -1.54 36.19
C TYR A 386 4.98 -0.78 37.49
N LYS A 387 5.95 -0.09 38.11
CA LYS A 387 5.73 0.62 39.39
C LYS A 387 4.66 1.70 39.27
N ASN A 388 4.59 2.35 38.11
CA ASN A 388 3.66 3.44 37.84
C ASN A 388 2.33 2.97 37.21
N GLY A 389 2.20 1.67 36.91
CA GLY A 389 1.00 1.12 36.25
C GLY A 389 0.91 1.45 34.76
N GLU A 390 2.04 1.79 34.13
CA GLU A 390 2.18 2.23 32.74
C GLU A 390 2.51 1.05 31.80
N ILE A 391 1.78 -0.05 31.97
CA ILE A 391 1.84 -1.22 31.09
C ILE A 391 0.52 -1.29 30.35
N TYR A 392 0.57 -1.39 29.03
CA TYR A 392 -0.58 -1.35 28.15
C TYR A 392 -0.65 -2.66 27.37
N LEU A 393 -1.87 -3.21 27.26
CA LEU A 393 -2.17 -4.35 26.40
C LEU A 393 -2.95 -3.81 25.20
N VAL A 394 -2.47 -4.12 24.00
CA VAL A 394 -3.20 -3.93 22.75
C VAL A 394 -3.57 -5.32 22.26
N GLU A 395 -4.87 -5.55 22.08
CA GLU A 395 -5.42 -6.86 21.73
C GLU A 395 -6.44 -6.79 20.58
N GLY A 396 -6.78 -7.96 20.03
CA GLY A 396 -7.81 -8.11 19.01
C GLY A 396 -7.42 -7.53 17.65
N GLU A 397 -8.40 -6.91 16.97
CA GLU A 397 -8.26 -6.35 15.61
C GLU A 397 -7.31 -5.14 15.54
N ALA A 398 -6.79 -4.68 16.68
CA ALA A 398 -5.89 -3.55 16.80
C ALA A 398 -4.42 -3.95 17.10
N ALA A 399 -4.13 -5.24 17.27
CA ALA A 399 -2.87 -5.77 17.81
C ALA A 399 -2.01 -6.52 16.79
#